data_AF-A0A2L2YXV9-F1
#
_entry.id   AF-A0A2L2YXV9-F1
#
_cell.length_a   1.000
_cell.length_b   1.000
_cell.length_c   1.000
_cell.angle_alpha   90.00
_cell.angle_beta   90.00
_cell.angle_gamma   90.00
#
_symmetry.space_group_name_H-M   'P 1'
#
loop_
_entity.id
_entity.type
_entity.pdbx_description
1 polymer ?
#
loop_
_entity_poly.entity_id
_entity_poly.type
_entity_poly.pdbx_seq_one_letter_code
_entity_poly.pdbx_strand_id
1 'polypeptide(L)'
;HNTLNISKAVTSDKAFQFLSIYEIINGQSDQNAICVRDITMKKGTDIMITENLISIFNNPQLPTDIKAGYRDCKVRPYISNPLFCFKCRKLGHYTNNCRGKKTCSRCGQSEHNFKTYASSEQCINYLEPHSANTRQCKK
;
A
#
# COMPACT_ATOMS: atom_id res chain seq x y z
N HIS A 1 21.48 -2.22 -6.42
CA HIS A 1 20.08 -1.72 -6.50
C HIS A 1 19.64 -1.35 -5.08
N ASN A 2 19.48 -0.06 -4.75
CA ASN A 2 19.29 0.39 -3.35
C ASN A 2 18.02 -0.15 -2.66
N THR A 3 17.03 -0.63 -3.40
CA THR A 3 15.78 -1.16 -2.83
C THR A 3 15.85 -2.62 -2.37
N LEU A 4 16.93 -3.35 -2.65
CA LEU A 4 17.08 -4.75 -2.24
C LEU A 4 17.41 -4.90 -0.74
N ASN A 5 17.88 -3.83 -0.09
CA ASN A 5 18.32 -3.84 1.30
C ASN A 5 17.32 -3.15 2.23
N ILE A 6 16.10 -2.91 1.76
CA ILE A 6 15.07 -2.18 2.53
C ILE A 6 13.91 -3.13 2.84
N SER A 7 13.55 -3.20 4.10
CA SER A 7 12.30 -3.81 4.56
C SER A 7 11.34 -2.74 5.07
N LYS A 8 10.05 -3.04 4.99
CA LYS A 8 8.98 -2.14 5.45
C LYS A 8 8.04 -2.92 6.35
N ALA A 9 7.78 -2.38 7.53
CA ALA A 9 6.92 -2.98 8.53
C ALA A 9 5.71 -2.07 8.79
N VAL A 10 4.60 -2.68 9.17
CA VAL A 10 3.48 -2.00 9.81
C VAL A 10 3.39 -2.45 11.25
N THR A 11 3.18 -1.49 12.13
CA THR A 11 3.03 -1.72 13.56
C THR A 11 1.82 -0.95 14.06
N SER A 12 1.07 -1.57 14.96
CA SER A 12 -0.15 -1.02 15.53
C SER A 12 0.05 -0.87 17.03
N ASP A 13 0.08 0.38 17.53
CA ASP A 13 0.14 0.65 18.97
C ASP A 13 -0.49 2.02 19.26
N LYS A 14 -1.30 2.10 20.32
CA LYS A 14 -1.95 3.35 20.74
C LYS A 14 -0.95 4.36 21.29
N ALA A 15 0.19 3.90 21.82
CA ALA A 15 1.24 4.77 22.34
C ALA A 15 1.80 5.72 21.28
N PHE A 16 1.76 5.34 19.99
CA PHE A 16 2.23 6.16 18.89
C PHE A 16 1.46 7.48 18.74
N GLN A 17 0.22 7.57 19.21
CA GLN A 17 -0.56 8.81 19.18
C GLN A 17 0.00 9.90 20.10
N PHE A 18 0.86 9.53 21.05
CA PHE A 18 1.44 10.42 22.04
C PHE A 18 2.93 10.68 21.81
N LEU A 19 3.49 10.14 20.74
CA LEU A 19 4.91 10.25 20.40
C LEU A 19 5.08 10.99 19.06
N SER A 20 6.12 11.79 18.96
CA SER A 20 6.53 12.38 17.68
C SER A 20 7.21 11.33 16.79
N ILE A 21 7.13 11.52 15.48
CA ILE A 21 7.85 10.68 14.50
C ILE A 21 9.35 10.61 14.82
N TYR A 22 9.94 11.69 15.32
CA TYR A 22 11.35 11.75 15.69
C TYR A 22 11.68 10.82 16.87
N GLU A 23 10.86 10.84 17.94
CA GLU A 23 11.04 9.96 19.09
C GLU A 23 10.91 8.48 18.70
N ILE A 24 9.96 8.18 17.79
CA ILE A 24 9.73 6.83 17.32
C ILE A 24 10.92 6.33 16.48
N ILE A 25 11.43 7.16 15.55
CA ILE A 25 12.62 6.82 14.75
C ILE A 25 13.83 6.60 15.68
N ASN A 26 14.07 7.49 16.65
CA ASN A 26 15.18 7.35 17.58
C ASN A 26 15.07 6.08 18.43
N GLY A 27 13.88 5.75 18.91
CA GLY A 27 13.63 4.50 19.65
C GLY A 27 13.85 3.23 18.83
N GLN A 28 13.83 3.34 17.50
CA GLN A 28 14.04 2.23 16.55
C GLN A 28 15.40 2.29 15.84
N SER A 29 16.28 3.22 16.24
CA SER A 29 17.57 3.46 15.58
C SER A 29 18.51 2.25 15.66
N ASP A 30 18.52 1.54 16.79
CA ASP A 30 19.26 0.29 17.00
C ASP A 30 18.88 -0.82 15.98
N GLN A 31 17.69 -0.70 15.38
CA GLN A 31 17.15 -1.64 14.39
C GLN A 31 17.33 -1.13 12.95
N ASN A 32 18.12 -0.08 12.74
CA ASN A 32 18.36 0.58 11.46
C ASN A 32 17.08 1.18 10.82
N ALA A 33 16.16 1.70 11.64
CA ALA A 33 15.04 2.49 11.14
C ALA A 33 15.55 3.77 10.48
N ILE A 34 15.15 4.01 9.24
CA ILE A 34 15.53 5.21 8.46
C ILE A 34 14.36 6.17 8.27
N CYS A 35 13.13 5.69 8.37
CA CYS A 35 11.95 6.51 8.20
C CYS A 35 10.75 5.85 8.89
N VAL A 36 9.94 6.65 9.57
CA VAL A 36 8.64 6.26 10.12
C VAL A 36 7.59 7.19 9.56
N ARG A 37 6.42 6.64 9.23
CA ARG A 37 5.30 7.40 8.68
C ARG A 37 3.98 6.93 9.27
N ASP A 38 3.13 7.88 9.64
CA ASP A 38 1.74 7.58 10.00
C ASP A 38 0.95 6.99 8.83
N ILE A 39 0.11 6.01 9.16
CA ILE A 39 -1.01 5.62 8.31
C ILE A 39 -2.18 6.52 8.68
N THR A 40 -2.62 7.32 7.72
CA THR A 40 -3.79 8.17 7.86
C THR A 40 -4.97 7.57 7.12
N MET A 41 -6.17 7.81 7.63
CA MET A 41 -7.42 7.45 7.01
C MET A 41 -8.24 8.69 6.72
N LYS A 42 -8.77 8.78 5.49
CA LYS A 42 -9.73 9.82 5.14
C LYS A 42 -11.14 9.36 5.52
N LYS A 43 -11.84 10.15 6.34
CA LYS A 43 -13.24 9.92 6.73
C LYS A 43 -14.05 11.15 6.32
N GLY A 44 -14.74 11.06 5.18
CA GLY A 44 -15.39 12.22 4.58
C GLY A 44 -14.36 13.23 4.09
N THR A 45 -14.43 14.46 4.59
CA THR A 45 -13.45 15.53 4.33
C THR A 45 -12.21 15.42 5.20
N ASP A 46 -12.32 14.77 6.36
CA ASP A 46 -11.31 14.84 7.40
C ASP A 46 -10.25 13.75 7.25
N ILE A 47 -9.02 14.07 7.70
CA ILE A 47 -7.89 13.14 7.75
C ILE A 47 -7.66 12.78 9.21
N MET A 48 -7.80 11.50 9.54
CA MET A 48 -7.53 10.98 10.87
C MET A 48 -6.21 10.20 10.87
N ILE A 49 -5.37 10.46 11.85
CA ILE A 49 -4.18 9.63 12.12
C ILE A 49 -4.67 8.33 12.77
N THR A 50 -4.18 7.19 12.29
CA THR A 50 -4.50 5.89 12.90
C THR A 50 -3.44 5.49 13.92
N GLU A 51 -3.73 4.47 14.74
CA GLU A 51 -2.73 3.84 15.62
C GLU A 51 -1.67 3.01 14.87
N ASN A 52 -1.66 3.06 13.52
CA ASN A 52 -0.75 2.29 12.70
C ASN A 52 0.34 3.17 12.08
N LEU A 53 1.57 2.67 12.13
CA LEU A 53 2.74 3.28 11.53
C LEU A 53 3.33 2.37 10.48
N ILE A 54 4.01 2.97 9.49
CA ILE A 54 4.91 2.28 8.59
C ILE A 54 6.34 2.64 9.00
N SER A 55 7.13 1.66 9.42
CA SER A 55 8.57 1.80 9.61
C SER A 55 9.32 1.26 8.40
N ILE A 56 10.33 1.99 7.97
CA ILE A 56 11.23 1.60 6.87
C ILE A 56 12.61 1.37 7.48
N PHE A 57 13.16 0.19 7.25
CA PHE A 57 14.47 -0.23 7.78
C PHE A 57 15.48 -0.38 6.66
N ASN A 58 16.72 0.03 6.91
CA ASN A 58 17.85 -0.27 6.04
C ASN A 58 18.41 -1.67 6.33
N ASN A 59 17.53 -2.67 6.35
CA ASN A 59 17.86 -4.07 6.51
C ASN A 59 16.91 -4.89 5.61
N PRO A 60 17.42 -5.84 4.79
CA PRO A 60 16.57 -6.73 4.00
C PRO A 60 15.66 -7.63 4.84
N GLN A 61 16.09 -8.03 6.04
CA GLN A 61 15.28 -8.82 6.95
C GLN A 61 14.38 -7.92 7.79
N LEU A 62 13.10 -8.25 7.82
CA LEU A 62 12.12 -7.58 8.67
C LEU A 62 12.39 -7.99 10.13
N PRO A 63 12.50 -7.03 11.08
CA PRO A 63 12.52 -7.38 12.50
C PRO A 63 11.20 -8.06 12.89
N THR A 64 11.21 -8.92 13.91
CA THR A 64 9.98 -9.53 14.43
C THR A 64 9.16 -8.56 15.29
N ASP A 65 9.87 -7.64 15.94
CA ASP A 65 9.37 -6.71 16.94
C ASP A 65 10.12 -5.39 16.83
N ILE A 66 9.45 -4.28 17.14
CA ILE A 66 10.07 -2.94 17.20
C ILE A 66 9.78 -2.28 18.52
N LYS A 67 10.69 -1.40 18.96
CA LYS A 67 10.48 -0.65 20.19
C LYS A 67 9.57 0.55 19.99
N ALA A 68 8.63 0.72 20.91
CA ALA A 68 7.81 1.91 21.10
C ALA A 68 7.95 2.38 22.55
N GLY A 69 8.91 3.27 22.80
CA GLY A 69 9.33 3.58 24.17
C GLY A 69 9.91 2.35 24.87
N TYR A 70 9.27 1.89 25.94
CA TYR A 70 9.70 0.73 26.74
C TYR A 70 9.01 -0.59 26.35
N ARG A 71 8.19 -0.60 25.29
CA ARG A 71 7.43 -1.78 24.88
C ARG A 71 7.95 -2.33 23.56
N ASP A 72 7.92 -3.65 23.45
CA ASP A 72 8.13 -4.35 22.18
C ASP A 72 6.79 -4.54 21.48
N CYS A 73 6.67 -4.03 20.26
CA CYS A 73 5.48 -4.10 19.43
C CYS A 73 5.73 -5.07 18.27
N LYS A 74 4.87 -6.08 18.14
CA LYS A 74 4.91 -7.01 17.01
C LYS A 74 4.70 -6.26 15.70
N VAL A 75 5.49 -6.64 14.69
CA VAL A 75 5.36 -6.02 13.36
C VAL A 75 4.86 -7.02 12.33
N ARG A 76 4.20 -6.48 11.30
CA ARG A 76 3.77 -7.24 10.13
C ARG A 76 4.40 -6.63 8.87
N PRO A 77 4.72 -7.43 7.84
CA PRO A 77 5.22 -6.89 6.58
C PRO A 77 4.26 -5.84 6.00
N TYR A 78 4.81 -4.73 5.51
CA TYR A 78 4.03 -3.76 4.76
C TYR A 78 3.77 -4.30 3.35
N ILE A 79 2.50 -4.61 3.07
CA ILE A 79 2.04 -4.99 1.74
C ILE A 79 1.44 -3.74 1.09
N SER A 80 2.14 -3.18 0.10
CA SER A 80 1.64 -2.03 -0.66
C SER A 80 0.37 -2.40 -1.43
N ASN A 81 -0.53 -1.43 -1.61
CA ASN A 81 -1.64 -1.61 -2.53
C ASN A 81 -1.12 -2.03 -3.92
N PRO A 82 -1.70 -3.09 -4.53
CA PRO A 82 -1.30 -3.52 -5.85
C PRO A 82 -1.36 -2.37 -6.84
N LEU A 83 -0.29 -2.26 -7.62
CA LEU A 83 -0.15 -1.22 -8.62
C LEU A 83 -0.96 -1.59 -9.85
N PHE A 84 -2.02 -0.84 -10.12
CA PHE A 84 -2.79 -0.98 -11.36
C PHE A 84 -2.33 0.05 -12.40
N CYS A 85 -2.10 -0.42 -13.62
CA CYS A 85 -1.86 0.46 -14.75
C CYS A 85 -3.16 1.20 -15.12
N PHE A 86 -3.16 2.54 -15.17
CA PHE A 86 -4.36 3.29 -15.54
C PHE A 86 -4.73 3.19 -17.03
N LYS A 87 -3.78 2.74 -17.88
CA LYS A 87 -4.01 2.51 -19.32
C LYS A 87 -4.61 1.15 -19.59
N CYS A 88 -3.95 0.07 -19.16
CA CYS A 88 -4.36 -1.31 -19.50
C CYS A 88 -5.03 -2.08 -18.35
N ARG A 89 -5.14 -1.50 -17.16
CA ARG A 89 -5.78 -2.08 -15.96
C ARG A 89 -5.14 -3.36 -15.40
N LYS A 90 -4.03 -3.83 -15.99
CA LYS A 90 -3.22 -4.93 -15.48
C LYS A 90 -2.35 -4.50 -14.29
N LEU A 91 -2.01 -5.47 -13.46
CA LEU A 91 -1.13 -5.30 -12.30
C LEU A 91 0.35 -5.11 -12.67
N GLY A 92 1.12 -4.54 -11.73
CA GLY A 92 2.59 -4.65 -11.68
C GLY A 92 3.37 -3.57 -12.43
N HIS A 93 2.72 -2.59 -13.07
CA HIS A 93 3.43 -1.53 -13.78
C HIS A 93 2.68 -0.19 -13.81
N TYR A 94 3.45 0.89 -13.86
CA TYR A 94 2.92 2.24 -14.06
C TYR A 94 2.52 2.49 -15.51
N THR A 95 1.67 3.48 -15.73
CA THR A 95 1.19 3.88 -17.06
C THR A 95 2.33 4.21 -18.03
N ASN A 96 3.39 4.86 -17.56
CA ASN A 96 4.52 5.29 -18.41
C ASN A 96 5.31 4.11 -18.98
N ASN A 97 5.29 2.96 -18.31
CA ASN A 97 5.98 1.74 -18.75
C ASN A 97 5.04 0.78 -19.48
N CYS A 98 3.79 1.20 -19.73
CA CYS A 98 2.75 0.33 -20.29
C CYS A 98 2.88 0.17 -21.80
N ARG A 99 3.14 -1.07 -22.23
CA ARG A 99 3.11 -1.49 -23.64
C ARG A 99 1.73 -1.96 -24.12
N GLY A 100 0.74 -2.02 -23.22
CA GLY A 100 -0.62 -2.47 -23.53
C GLY A 100 -1.50 -1.42 -24.21
N LYS A 101 -2.65 -1.87 -24.70
CA LYS A 101 -3.72 -1.00 -25.24
C LYS A 101 -4.54 -0.37 -24.10
N LYS A 102 -5.28 0.69 -24.43
CA LYS A 102 -6.23 1.31 -23.51
C LYS A 102 -7.39 0.34 -23.27
N THR A 103 -7.72 0.06 -22.01
CA THR A 103 -8.81 -0.86 -21.64
C THR A 103 -9.79 -0.22 -20.68
N CYS A 104 -11.05 -0.62 -20.81
CA CYS A 104 -12.13 -0.20 -19.93
C CYS A 104 -11.88 -0.69 -18.50
N SER A 105 -12.00 0.20 -17.51
CA SER A 105 -11.84 -0.17 -16.09
C SER A 105 -12.93 -1.11 -15.59
N ARG A 106 -14.09 -1.12 -16.26
CA ARG A 106 -15.28 -1.86 -15.83
C ARG A 106 -15.26 -3.31 -16.27
N CYS A 107 -14.91 -3.57 -17.52
CA CYS A 107 -15.00 -4.89 -18.14
C CYS A 107 -13.70 -5.38 -18.80
N GLY A 108 -12.62 -4.61 -18.73
CA GLY A 108 -11.31 -5.01 -19.27
C GLY A 108 -11.17 -4.98 -20.80
N GLN A 109 -12.24 -4.68 -21.54
CA GLN A 109 -12.23 -4.67 -23.01
C GLN A 109 -11.59 -3.39 -23.60
N SER A 110 -11.05 -3.48 -24.81
CA SER A 110 -10.41 -2.36 -25.53
C SER A 110 -11.36 -1.54 -26.42
N GLU A 111 -12.56 -2.05 -26.69
CA GLU A 111 -13.45 -1.56 -27.74
C GLU A 111 -14.30 -0.33 -27.38
N HIS A 112 -14.23 0.16 -26.14
CA HIS A 112 -15.06 1.30 -25.73
C HIS A 112 -14.47 2.13 -24.59
N ASN A 113 -15.00 3.35 -24.46
CA ASN A 113 -14.80 4.19 -23.28
C ASN A 113 -15.93 3.93 -22.26
N PHE A 114 -15.63 4.12 -20.97
CA PHE A 114 -16.50 3.80 -19.81
C PHE A 114 -17.95 4.34 -19.88
N LYS A 115 -18.23 5.36 -20.72
CA LYS A 115 -19.53 6.04 -20.79
C LYS A 115 -20.54 5.45 -21.79
N THR A 116 -20.13 4.58 -22.71
CA THR A 116 -20.97 4.25 -23.88
C THR A 116 -21.50 2.82 -23.91
N TYR A 117 -21.19 1.97 -22.93
CA TYR A 117 -21.54 0.55 -23.02
C TYR A 117 -21.94 -0.07 -21.68
N ALA A 118 -23.10 -0.72 -21.67
CA ALA A 118 -23.65 -1.47 -20.53
C ALA A 118 -23.12 -2.91 -20.49
N SER A 119 -21.79 -3.10 -20.49
CA SER A 119 -21.22 -4.43 -20.25
C SER A 119 -21.26 -4.78 -18.77
N SER A 120 -21.47 -6.06 -18.45
CA SER A 120 -21.22 -6.63 -17.13
C SER A 120 -19.80 -6.32 -16.66
N GLU A 121 -19.62 -6.07 -15.36
CA GLU A 121 -18.29 -5.83 -14.82
C GLU A 121 -17.46 -7.10 -14.88
N GLN A 122 -16.19 -6.97 -15.27
CA GLN A 122 -15.26 -8.08 -15.32
C GLN A 122 -13.82 -7.61 -15.07
N CYS A 123 -13.14 -8.31 -14.17
CA CYS A 123 -11.78 -8.00 -13.79
C CYS A 123 -10.81 -8.53 -14.85
N ILE A 124 -9.96 -7.68 -15.41
CA ILE A 124 -8.97 -8.11 -16.41
C ILE A 124 -7.86 -9.03 -15.83
N ASN A 125 -7.65 -9.00 -14.50
CA ASN A 125 -6.59 -9.77 -13.85
C ASN A 125 -7.04 -11.16 -13.40
N TYR A 126 -8.31 -11.29 -12.96
CA TYR A 126 -8.85 -12.52 -12.38
C TYR A 126 -10.11 -13.03 -13.07
N LEU A 127 -10.64 -12.30 -14.06
CA LEU A 127 -11.85 -12.62 -14.83
C LEU A 127 -13.15 -12.73 -14.01
N GLU A 128 -13.11 -12.30 -12.75
CA GLU A 128 -14.23 -12.25 -11.80
C GLU A 128 -15.21 -11.10 -12.08
N PRO A 129 -16.49 -11.19 -11.62
CA PRO A 129 -17.56 -10.24 -11.93
C PRO A 129 -17.48 -8.95 -11.09
N HIS A 130 -16.35 -8.25 -11.19
CA HIS A 130 -16.12 -6.94 -10.57
C HIS A 130 -15.07 -6.14 -11.37
N SER A 131 -15.08 -4.82 -11.25
CA SER A 131 -14.04 -3.98 -11.86
C SER A 131 -12.66 -4.19 -11.21
N ALA A 132 -11.57 -4.15 -11.99
CA ALA A 132 -10.22 -4.51 -11.53
C ALA A 132 -9.68 -3.67 -10.35
N ASN A 133 -10.16 -2.45 -10.18
CA ASN A 133 -9.74 -1.50 -9.13
C ASN A 133 -10.63 -1.54 -7.87
N THR A 134 -11.61 -2.44 -7.81
CA THR A 134 -12.52 -2.54 -6.66
C THR A 134 -11.83 -3.16 -5.46
N ARG A 135 -12.35 -2.87 -4.26
CA ARG A 135 -11.89 -3.53 -3.01
C ARG A 135 -12.28 -5.01 -2.94
N GLN A 136 -13.23 -5.43 -3.77
CA GLN A 136 -13.69 -6.82 -3.89
C GLN A 136 -12.70 -7.69 -4.69
N CYS A 137 -11.86 -7.05 -5.52
CA CYS A 137 -10.79 -7.72 -6.24
C CYS A 137 -9.78 -8.28 -5.24
N LYS A 138 -9.79 -9.62 -5.08
CA LYS A 138 -8.82 -10.33 -4.24
C LYS A 138 -7.42 -10.07 -4.81
N LYS A 139 -6.51 -9.70 -3.93
CA LYS A 139 -5.17 -9.22 -4.27
C LYS A 139 -4.15 -10.29 -3.98
#